data_AF-A0A961L170-F1
#
_entry.id   AF-A0A961L170-F1
#
_cell.length_a   1.000
_cell.length_b   1.000
_cell.length_c   1.000
_cell.angle_alpha   90.00
_cell.angle_beta   90.00
_cell.angle_gamma   90.00
#
_symmetry.space_group_name_H-M   'P 1'
#
loop_
_entity.id
_entity.type
_entity.pdbx_description
1 polymer ?
#
loop_
_entity_poly.entity_id
_entity_poly.type
_entity_poly.pdbx_seq_one_letter_code
_entity_poly.pdbx_strand_id
1 'polypeptide(L)'
;MRRARLDPGCDREHCGLVAAEPHHVGQALRDRLGKPLIVRSAYRSSEHNRAVGGVPASKHMLGTAFDIAMANHDPEAFEAAARAVGFRGFGTYPRSGFMHIHLGPGRRWGEPFPPRPVPFAEETPLARERLADSRTMKGGGAAGAATIGAAGVEIAQQTLTEAQGSIQSLIPYLDTMRWVFIGLALAGIAVAIYARLDDWKRGRR
;
A
#
# COMPACT_ATOMS: atom_id res chain seq x y z
N MET A 1 22.26 -39.26 1.98
CA MET A 1 23.04 -38.02 2.23
C MET A 1 22.32 -36.84 1.58
N ARG A 2 22.08 -35.81 2.40
CA ARG A 2 21.63 -34.41 2.17
C ARG A 2 20.52 -34.06 1.15
N ARG A 3 19.36 -33.71 1.73
CA ARG A 3 18.35 -32.76 1.25
C ARG A 3 18.96 -31.39 0.88
N ALA A 4 18.41 -30.75 -0.15
CA ALA A 4 18.20 -29.31 -0.15
C ALA A 4 16.69 -29.07 0.03
N ARG A 5 16.31 -28.32 1.08
CA ARG A 5 14.92 -27.94 1.36
C ARG A 5 14.49 -26.86 0.36
N LEU A 6 13.36 -27.06 -0.28
CA LEU A 6 12.56 -26.01 -0.89
C LEU A 6 11.30 -25.82 -0.03
N ASP A 7 10.90 -24.55 0.07
CA ASP A 7 9.84 -23.97 0.89
C ASP A 7 8.46 -24.65 0.68
N PRO A 8 7.63 -24.91 1.73
CA PRO A 8 6.45 -25.76 1.63
C PRO A 8 5.19 -24.98 1.18
N GLY A 9 5.31 -24.06 0.23
CA GLY A 9 4.21 -23.17 -0.19
C GLY A 9 3.90 -23.12 -1.69
N CYS A 10 4.61 -23.86 -2.53
CA CYS A 10 4.36 -23.86 -3.97
C CYS A 10 4.25 -25.30 -4.49
N ASP A 11 3.03 -25.81 -4.44
CA ASP A 11 2.60 -27.02 -5.12
C ASP A 11 2.72 -26.80 -6.64
N ARG A 12 3.54 -27.66 -7.28
CA ARG A 12 3.90 -27.64 -8.70
C ARG A 12 2.73 -27.84 -9.67
N GLU A 13 1.51 -27.96 -9.19
CA GLU A 13 0.32 -28.13 -10.03
C GLU A 13 -0.41 -26.80 -10.32
N HIS A 14 -0.17 -25.73 -9.54
CA HIS A 14 -0.78 -24.41 -9.80
C HIS A 14 -0.03 -23.53 -10.81
N CYS A 15 1.11 -23.99 -11.35
CA CYS A 15 1.90 -23.26 -12.34
C CYS A 15 1.50 -23.57 -13.80
N GLY A 16 0.46 -24.39 -14.01
CA GLY A 16 -0.15 -24.61 -15.32
C GLY A 16 -1.61 -24.20 -15.29
N LEU A 17 -2.01 -23.30 -16.19
CA LEU A 17 -3.42 -23.00 -16.50
C LEU A 17 -4.26 -22.29 -15.43
N VAL A 18 -3.69 -21.34 -14.67
CA VAL A 18 -4.54 -20.27 -14.14
C VAL A 18 -4.85 -19.35 -15.32
N ALA A 19 -6.11 -19.38 -15.79
CA ALA A 19 -6.65 -18.35 -16.66
C ALA A 19 -6.29 -16.99 -16.04
N ALA A 20 -5.36 -16.30 -16.68
CA ALA A 20 -4.56 -15.31 -15.99
C ALA A 20 -5.40 -14.04 -15.78
N GLU A 21 -5.99 -13.93 -14.59
CA GLU A 21 -6.62 -12.69 -14.13
C GLU A 21 -5.63 -11.54 -14.33
N PRO A 22 -6.05 -10.38 -14.88
CA PRO A 22 -5.15 -9.30 -15.30
C PRO A 22 -4.17 -8.83 -14.21
N HIS A 23 -4.59 -8.93 -12.95
CA HIS A 23 -3.78 -8.59 -11.77
C HIS A 23 -2.55 -9.51 -11.59
N HIS A 24 -2.68 -10.80 -11.92
CA HIS A 24 -1.58 -11.76 -11.78
C HIS A 24 -0.52 -11.59 -12.88
N VAL A 25 -0.94 -11.28 -14.11
CA VAL A 25 0.00 -11.13 -15.23
C VAL A 25 0.88 -9.89 -15.08
N GLY A 26 0.31 -8.77 -14.61
CA GLY A 26 1.08 -7.55 -14.36
C GLY A 26 2.12 -7.73 -13.26
N GLN A 27 1.77 -8.45 -12.19
CA GLN A 27 2.70 -8.76 -11.11
C GLN A 27 3.83 -9.68 -11.58
N ALA A 28 3.52 -10.74 -12.33
CA ALA A 28 4.52 -11.64 -12.90
C ALA A 28 5.48 -10.91 -13.85
N LEU A 29 4.98 -9.96 -14.65
CA LEU A 29 5.83 -9.13 -15.52
C LEU A 29 6.82 -8.29 -14.71
N ARG A 30 6.34 -7.62 -13.65
CA ARG A 30 7.18 -6.83 -12.76
C ARG A 30 8.29 -7.67 -12.13
N ASP A 31 7.94 -8.86 -11.65
CA ASP A 31 8.87 -9.75 -10.96
C ASP A 31 9.93 -10.29 -11.93
N ARG A 32 9.53 -10.60 -13.17
CA ARG A 32 10.44 -11.02 -14.24
C ARG A 32 11.43 -9.92 -14.66
N LEU A 33 10.98 -8.67 -14.70
CA LEU A 33 11.81 -7.53 -15.08
C LEU A 33 12.73 -7.04 -13.95
N GLY A 34 12.40 -7.35 -12.69
CA GLY A 34 13.13 -6.87 -11.52
C GLY A 34 13.08 -5.33 -11.34
N LYS A 35 12.22 -4.65 -12.11
CA LYS A 35 12.11 -3.19 -12.18
C LYS A 35 10.64 -2.76 -12.10
N PRO A 36 10.33 -1.57 -11.54
CA PRO A 36 8.96 -1.09 -11.44
C PRO A 36 8.33 -0.88 -12.82
N LEU A 37 7.05 -1.24 -12.96
CA LEU A 37 6.25 -0.92 -14.15
C LEU A 37 5.67 0.49 -14.00
N ILE A 38 6.05 1.40 -14.90
CA ILE A 38 5.51 2.77 -14.93
C ILE A 38 4.23 2.75 -15.77
N VAL A 39 3.09 2.46 -15.12
CA VAL A 39 1.78 2.38 -15.78
C VAL A 39 1.25 3.79 -16.06
N ARG A 40 1.04 4.12 -17.35
CA ARG A 40 0.39 5.37 -17.78
C ARG A 40 -1.12 5.23 -17.88
N SER A 41 -1.59 4.06 -18.30
CA SER A 41 -3.01 3.78 -18.47
C SER A 41 -3.28 2.30 -18.33
N ALA A 42 -4.44 1.94 -17.77
CA ALA A 42 -4.89 0.56 -17.62
C ALA A 42 -6.35 0.46 -18.04
N TYR A 43 -7.30 0.38 -17.10
CA TYR A 43 -8.71 0.48 -17.45
C TYR A 43 -9.09 1.88 -17.95
N ARG A 44 -9.99 1.95 -18.94
CA ARG A 44 -10.60 3.21 -19.42
C ARG A 44 -12.12 3.04 -19.49
N SER A 45 -12.86 4.02 -18.96
CA SER A 45 -14.31 4.11 -19.23
C SER A 45 -14.57 4.39 -20.71
N SER A 46 -15.79 4.12 -21.18
CA SER A 46 -16.19 4.42 -22.56
C SER A 46 -16.08 5.92 -22.90
N GLU A 47 -16.43 6.78 -21.96
CA GLU A 47 -16.31 8.24 -22.07
C GLU A 47 -14.84 8.65 -22.19
N HIS A 48 -13.98 8.20 -21.27
CA HIS A 48 -12.56 8.53 -21.31
C HIS A 48 -11.89 7.97 -22.58
N ASN A 49 -12.24 6.74 -22.99
CA ASN A 49 -11.73 6.15 -24.22
C ASN A 49 -12.12 7.00 -25.44
N ARG A 50 -13.33 7.55 -25.49
CA ARG A 50 -13.76 8.47 -26.57
C ARG A 50 -13.00 9.79 -26.52
N ALA A 51 -12.84 10.37 -25.34
CA ALA A 51 -12.15 11.66 -25.15
C ALA A 51 -10.69 11.61 -25.63
N VAL A 52 -10.02 10.46 -25.47
CA VAL A 52 -8.62 10.26 -25.92
C VAL A 52 -8.51 9.73 -27.36
N GLY A 53 -9.62 9.67 -28.12
CA GLY A 53 -9.64 9.16 -29.49
C GLY A 53 -9.39 7.64 -29.59
N GLY A 54 -9.73 6.90 -28.53
CA GLY A 54 -9.59 5.44 -28.47
C GLY A 54 -10.62 4.71 -29.34
N VAL A 55 -10.27 3.48 -29.73
CA VAL A 55 -11.12 2.66 -30.60
C VAL A 55 -12.32 2.06 -29.86
N PRO A 56 -13.48 1.84 -30.50
CA PRO A 56 -14.70 1.33 -29.85
C PRO A 56 -14.56 -0.03 -29.17
N ALA A 57 -13.63 -0.88 -29.62
CA ALA A 57 -13.35 -2.20 -29.05
C ALA A 57 -12.01 -2.26 -28.29
N SER A 58 -11.64 -1.16 -27.63
CA SER A 58 -10.37 -1.02 -26.92
C SER A 58 -10.24 -2.03 -25.79
N LYS A 59 -9.10 -2.71 -25.70
CA LYS A 59 -8.80 -3.66 -24.61
C LYS A 59 -8.64 -2.98 -23.25
N HIS A 60 -8.39 -1.67 -23.23
CA HIS A 60 -8.44 -0.87 -22.00
C HIS A 60 -9.84 -0.86 -21.38
N MET A 61 -10.91 -0.86 -22.20
CA MET A 61 -12.29 -0.90 -21.69
C MET A 61 -12.65 -2.27 -21.09
N LEU A 62 -11.84 -3.30 -21.33
CA LEU A 62 -12.00 -4.64 -20.77
C LEU A 62 -11.04 -4.88 -19.59
N GLY A 63 -10.23 -3.90 -19.17
CA GLY A 63 -9.24 -4.08 -18.11
C GLY A 63 -8.10 -5.06 -18.46
N THR A 64 -7.95 -5.43 -19.73
CA THR A 64 -6.97 -6.42 -20.20
C THR A 64 -5.81 -5.79 -20.97
N ALA A 65 -5.62 -4.48 -20.84
CA ALA A 65 -4.56 -3.73 -21.50
C ALA A 65 -3.91 -2.70 -20.58
N PHE A 66 -2.62 -2.46 -20.83
CA PHE A 66 -1.80 -1.51 -20.09
C PHE A 66 -0.93 -0.73 -21.07
N ASP A 67 -0.82 0.58 -20.84
CA ASP A 67 0.18 1.44 -21.49
C ASP A 67 1.31 1.66 -20.49
N ILE A 68 2.50 1.14 -20.79
CA ILE A 68 3.67 1.19 -19.91
C ILE A 68 4.71 2.13 -20.49
N ALA A 69 5.21 3.07 -19.70
CA ALA A 69 6.29 3.96 -20.13
C ALA A 69 7.60 3.18 -20.30
N MET A 70 8.30 3.41 -21.41
CA MET A 70 9.61 2.78 -21.70
C MET A 70 10.78 3.62 -21.15
N ALA A 71 10.53 4.35 -20.06
CA ALA A 71 11.49 5.28 -19.46
C ALA A 71 12.53 4.57 -18.57
N ASN A 72 12.26 3.35 -18.12
CA ASN A 72 13.17 2.54 -17.30
C ASN A 72 13.31 1.09 -17.83
N HIS A 73 12.75 0.81 -19.00
CA HIS A 73 12.75 -0.51 -19.64
C HIS A 73 13.29 -0.44 -21.05
N ASP A 74 14.14 -1.41 -21.39
CA ASP A 74 14.49 -1.63 -22.79
C ASP A 74 13.27 -2.22 -23.54
N PRO A 75 12.80 -1.61 -24.64
CA PRO A 75 11.58 -2.05 -25.32
C PRO A 75 11.61 -3.50 -25.82
N GLU A 76 12.76 -3.99 -26.30
CA GLU A 76 12.88 -5.35 -26.82
C GLU A 76 12.86 -6.37 -25.67
N ALA A 77 13.65 -6.13 -24.63
CA ALA A 77 13.66 -6.96 -23.44
C ALA A 77 12.30 -6.96 -22.72
N PHE A 78 11.63 -5.80 -22.69
CA PHE A 78 10.30 -5.64 -22.12
C PHE A 78 9.25 -6.46 -22.88
N GLU A 79 9.22 -6.34 -24.21
CA GLU A 79 8.28 -7.12 -25.04
C GLU A 79 8.51 -8.63 -24.87
N ALA A 80 9.77 -9.08 -24.87
CA ALA A 80 10.10 -10.49 -24.65
C ALA A 80 9.63 -10.98 -23.27
N ALA A 81 9.83 -10.18 -22.21
CA ALA A 81 9.35 -10.51 -20.87
C ALA A 81 7.81 -10.53 -20.79
N ALA A 82 7.14 -9.57 -21.43
CA ALA A 82 5.69 -9.49 -21.49
C ALA A 82 5.07 -10.69 -22.24
N ARG A 83 5.69 -11.13 -23.35
CA ARG A 83 5.29 -12.35 -24.06
C ARG A 83 5.40 -13.58 -23.17
N ALA A 84 6.48 -13.69 -22.40
CA ALA A 84 6.72 -14.84 -21.53
C ALA A 84 5.68 -15.00 -20.42
N VAL A 85 5.04 -13.92 -19.99
CA VAL A 85 3.98 -13.96 -18.96
C VAL A 85 2.56 -14.01 -19.54
N GLY A 86 2.41 -13.99 -20.86
CA GLY A 86 1.12 -14.20 -21.54
C GLY A 86 0.53 -12.97 -22.25
N PHE A 87 1.21 -11.82 -22.29
CA PHE A 87 0.77 -10.73 -23.18
C PHE A 87 0.98 -11.10 -24.64
N ARG A 88 -0.01 -10.79 -25.48
CA ARG A 88 -0.05 -11.25 -26.87
C ARG A 88 -0.01 -10.10 -27.87
N GLY A 89 -0.58 -8.95 -27.51
CA GLY A 89 -0.66 -7.81 -28.40
C GLY A 89 0.17 -6.63 -27.92
N PHE A 90 0.89 -6.01 -28.87
CA PHE A 90 1.94 -5.02 -28.61
C PHE A 90 1.81 -3.83 -29.56
N GLY A 91 1.70 -2.63 -29.00
CA GLY A 91 1.66 -1.37 -29.74
C GLY A 91 2.80 -0.45 -29.33
N THR A 92 3.63 0.01 -30.27
CA THR A 92 4.79 0.83 -29.97
C THR A 92 4.57 2.31 -30.32
N TYR A 93 4.85 3.20 -29.36
CA TYR A 93 4.65 4.64 -29.51
C TYR A 93 5.91 5.41 -29.09
N PRO A 94 7.00 5.37 -29.89
CA PRO A 94 8.29 5.97 -29.52
C PRO A 94 8.22 7.48 -29.28
N ARG A 95 7.43 8.21 -30.09
CA ARG A 95 7.23 9.66 -29.91
C ARG A 95 6.61 10.02 -28.55
N SER A 96 5.76 9.14 -28.03
CA SER A 96 5.12 9.33 -26.73
C SER A 96 5.86 8.59 -25.60
N GLY A 97 6.80 7.70 -25.91
CA GLY A 97 7.64 6.99 -24.96
C GLY A 97 6.93 5.86 -24.19
N PHE A 98 5.94 5.19 -24.78
CA PHE A 98 5.25 4.07 -24.12
C PHE A 98 4.97 2.90 -25.06
N MET A 99 4.83 1.72 -24.48
CA MET A 99 4.36 0.51 -25.17
C MET A 99 3.01 0.10 -24.61
N HIS A 100 2.06 -0.15 -25.51
CA HIS A 100 0.77 -0.75 -25.21
C HIS A 100 0.90 -2.27 -25.21
N ILE A 101 0.40 -2.94 -24.17
CA ILE A 101 0.34 -4.40 -24.05
C ILE A 101 -1.07 -4.88 -23.72
N HIS A 102 -1.52 -6.00 -24.28
CA HIS A 102 -2.82 -6.60 -23.92
C HIS A 102 -2.89 -8.12 -24.12
N LEU A 103 -3.89 -8.74 -23.46
CA LEU A 103 -4.10 -10.21 -23.40
C LEU A 103 -4.95 -10.80 -24.54
N GLY A 104 -5.64 -9.94 -25.31
CA GLY A 104 -6.48 -10.33 -26.45
C GLY A 104 -5.70 -10.93 -27.64
N PRO A 105 -6.30 -10.97 -28.85
CA PRO A 105 -5.65 -11.54 -30.03
C PRO A 105 -4.28 -10.93 -30.31
N GLY A 106 -3.30 -11.78 -30.58
CA GLY A 106 -1.93 -11.37 -30.79
C GLY A 106 -1.79 -10.52 -32.05
N ARG A 107 -1.29 -9.30 -31.89
CA ARG A 107 -1.00 -8.39 -33.00
C ARG A 107 0.12 -7.43 -32.60
N ARG A 108 0.86 -6.94 -33.58
CA ARG A 108 1.91 -5.92 -33.43
C ARG A 108 1.56 -4.72 -34.30
N TRP A 109 1.71 -3.51 -33.79
CA TRP A 109 1.54 -2.26 -34.56
C TRP A 109 2.40 -1.13 -34.00
N GLY A 110 2.55 -0.06 -34.79
CA GLY A 110 3.35 1.11 -34.43
C GLY A 110 4.78 1.05 -34.95
N GLU A 111 5.51 2.14 -34.73
CA GLU A 111 6.91 2.28 -35.16
C GLU A 111 7.85 1.66 -34.13
N PRO A 112 8.93 0.97 -34.54
CA PRO A 112 9.91 0.44 -33.61
C PRO A 112 10.54 1.57 -32.79
N PHE A 113 10.93 1.25 -31.55
CA PHE A 113 11.73 2.18 -30.76
C PHE A 113 13.13 2.33 -31.40
N PRO A 114 13.69 3.54 -31.45
CA PRO A 114 15.06 3.71 -31.90
C PRO A 114 16.01 2.95 -30.95
N PRO A 115 17.10 2.37 -31.47
CA PRO A 115 18.07 1.67 -30.64
C PRO A 115 18.67 2.64 -29.64
N ARG A 116 18.74 2.22 -28.37
CA ARG A 116 19.35 3.05 -27.34
C ARG A 116 20.86 2.79 -27.34
N PRO A 117 21.72 3.83 -27.40
CA PRO A 117 23.16 3.66 -27.45
C PRO A 117 23.76 3.17 -26.11
N VAL A 118 23.07 3.40 -25.00
CA VAL A 118 23.48 2.96 -23.66
C VAL A 118 22.35 2.21 -22.97
N PRO A 119 22.63 1.09 -22.28
CA PRO A 119 21.67 0.45 -21.39
C PRO A 119 21.20 1.41 -20.29
N PHE A 120 20.03 1.15 -19.72
CA PHE A 120 19.65 1.82 -18.48
C PHE A 120 20.62 1.45 -17.37
N ALA A 121 20.95 2.44 -16.53
CA ALA A 121 21.63 2.16 -15.27
C ALA A 121 20.84 1.10 -14.49
N GLU A 122 21.57 0.21 -13.82
CA GLU A 122 20.95 -0.73 -12.89
C GLU A 122 20.33 0.08 -11.76
N GLU A 123 19.02 -0.08 -11.58
CA GLU A 123 18.29 0.67 -10.58
C GLU A 123 18.57 -0.02 -9.25
N THR A 124 19.32 0.64 -8.35
CA THR A 124 19.56 0.11 -7.01
C THR A 124 18.20 -0.14 -6.38
N PRO A 125 17.87 -1.38 -5.95
CA PRO A 125 16.60 -1.63 -5.30
C PRO A 125 16.52 -0.74 -4.07
N LEU A 126 15.62 0.25 -4.09
CA LEU A 126 15.28 0.95 -2.86
C LEU A 126 14.81 -0.12 -1.90
N ALA A 127 15.51 -0.26 -0.77
CA ALA A 127 15.05 -1.11 0.32
C ALA A 127 13.63 -0.66 0.63
N ARG A 128 12.64 -1.46 0.25
CA ARG A 128 11.25 -1.21 0.63
C ARG A 128 11.24 -1.16 2.14
N GLU A 129 11.11 0.02 2.73
CA GLU A 129 10.74 0.12 4.13
C GLU A 129 9.45 -0.68 4.27
N ARG A 130 9.49 -1.73 5.11
CA ARG A 130 8.24 -2.42 5.44
C ARG A 130 7.34 -1.37 6.08
N LEU A 131 6.05 -1.39 5.74
CA LEU A 131 5.09 -0.51 6.39
C LEU A 131 5.12 -0.65 7.93
N ALA A 132 5.53 -1.81 8.45
CA ALA A 132 5.80 -2.05 9.87
C ALA A 132 6.96 -1.23 10.46
N ASP A 133 7.95 -0.86 9.65
CA ASP A 133 9.11 -0.07 10.04
C ASP A 133 8.82 1.44 9.96
N SER A 134 7.73 1.83 9.27
CA SER A 134 7.33 3.23 9.17
C SER A 134 6.93 3.81 10.52
N ARG A 135 7.50 4.97 10.86
CA ARG A 135 7.20 5.70 12.11
C ARG A 135 5.71 6.03 12.28
N THR A 136 4.98 6.17 11.17
CA THR A 136 3.54 6.43 11.13
C THR A 136 2.69 5.23 11.59
N MET A 137 3.13 3.99 11.37
CA MET A 137 2.41 2.80 11.85
C MET A 137 2.69 2.46 13.32
N LYS A 138 3.89 2.78 13.82
CA LYS A 138 4.24 2.58 15.24
C LYS A 138 3.33 3.36 16.20
N GLY A 139 2.81 4.52 15.79
CA GLY A 139 1.85 5.31 16.57
C GLY A 139 0.41 4.78 16.54
N GLY A 140 0.02 4.05 15.50
CA GLY A 140 -1.34 3.49 15.35
C GLY A 140 -1.51 2.07 15.91
N GLY A 141 -0.41 1.32 16.09
CA GLY A 141 -0.42 -0.07 16.54
C GLY A 141 -1.02 -0.30 17.94
N ALA A 142 -0.99 0.70 18.82
CA ALA A 142 -1.56 0.61 20.16
C ALA A 142 -3.09 0.37 20.13
N ALA A 143 -3.79 0.82 19.10
CA ALA A 143 -5.23 0.60 18.95
C ALA A 143 -5.58 -0.81 18.41
N GLY A 144 -4.63 -1.50 17.77
CA GLY A 144 -4.85 -2.79 17.10
C GLY A 144 -4.44 -4.03 17.90
N ALA A 145 -3.73 -3.88 19.01
CA ALA A 145 -3.16 -5.00 19.77
C ALA A 145 -4.20 -5.85 20.53
N ALA A 146 -5.46 -5.43 20.60
CA ALA A 146 -6.49 -6.10 21.39
C ALA A 146 -7.13 -7.34 20.73
N THR A 147 -6.85 -7.65 19.46
CA THR A 147 -7.59 -8.67 18.68
C THR A 147 -6.83 -9.96 18.37
N ILE A 148 -5.62 -10.19 18.90
CA ILE A 148 -4.80 -11.35 18.50
C ILE A 148 -4.71 -12.38 19.64
N GLY A 149 -5.09 -13.63 19.35
CA GLY A 149 -4.98 -14.80 20.26
C GLY A 149 -3.54 -15.16 20.64
N ALA A 150 -3.26 -16.37 21.15
CA ALA A 150 -2.01 -16.71 21.87
C ALA A 150 -0.66 -16.19 21.30
N ALA A 151 -0.48 -16.09 19.97
CA ALA A 151 0.73 -15.52 19.35
C ALA A 151 0.84 -13.97 19.47
N GLY A 152 -0.26 -13.28 19.75
CA GLY A 152 -0.35 -11.85 20.02
C GLY A 152 0.07 -11.48 21.44
N VAL A 153 0.08 -12.42 22.38
CA VAL A 153 0.43 -12.15 23.80
C VAL A 153 1.91 -11.78 23.93
N GLU A 154 2.80 -12.42 23.17
CA GLU A 154 4.24 -12.12 23.19
C GLU A 154 4.53 -10.71 22.62
N ILE A 155 3.86 -10.35 21.52
CA ILE A 155 3.97 -9.03 20.90
C ILE A 155 3.33 -7.95 21.80
N ALA A 156 2.22 -8.28 22.47
CA ALA A 156 1.58 -7.39 23.44
C ALA A 156 2.49 -7.12 24.65
N GLN A 157 3.18 -8.13 25.18
CA GLN A 157 4.07 -7.96 26.32
C GLN A 157 5.29 -7.09 25.98
N GLN A 158 5.85 -7.27 24.79
CA GLN A 158 7.02 -6.50 24.34
C GLN A 158 6.66 -5.02 24.06
N THR A 159 5.48 -4.77 23.49
CA THR A 159 4.97 -3.41 23.30
C THR A 159 4.56 -2.74 24.62
N LEU A 160 4.02 -3.49 25.58
CA LEU A 160 3.71 -3.01 26.93
C LEU A 160 4.97 -2.57 27.69
N THR A 161 6.10 -3.26 27.52
CA THR A 161 7.36 -2.89 28.21
C THR A 161 7.99 -1.64 27.62
N GLU A 162 7.95 -1.45 26.30
CA GLU A 162 8.42 -0.22 25.64
C GLU A 162 7.52 0.99 25.97
N ALA A 163 6.20 0.79 26.07
CA ALA A 163 5.26 1.83 26.49
C ALA A 163 5.37 2.17 27.99
N GLN A 164 5.65 1.19 28.84
CA GLN A 164 5.81 1.42 30.29
C GLN A 164 6.97 2.36 30.60
N GLY A 165 8.10 2.25 29.91
CA GLY A 165 9.27 3.11 30.16
C GLY A 165 9.01 4.60 29.91
N SER A 166 8.14 4.92 28.95
CA SER A 166 7.76 6.30 28.61
C SER A 166 6.58 6.83 29.44
N ILE A 167 5.76 5.95 30.02
CA ILE A 167 4.63 6.32 30.88
C ILE A 167 5.07 6.53 32.34
N GLN A 168 6.11 5.83 32.82
CA GLN A 168 6.53 5.89 34.23
C GLN A 168 6.96 7.28 34.70
N SER A 169 7.58 8.08 33.82
CA SER A 169 7.96 9.47 34.11
C SER A 169 6.75 10.41 34.24
N LEU A 170 5.58 10.02 33.70
CA LEU A 170 4.35 10.80 33.75
C LEU A 170 3.45 10.47 34.95
N ILE A 171 3.67 9.33 35.60
CA ILE A 171 2.92 8.87 36.78
C ILE A 171 2.84 9.93 37.90
N PRO A 172 3.95 10.60 38.32
CA PRO A 172 3.86 11.61 39.38
C PRO A 172 3.05 12.85 38.98
N TYR A 173 3.00 13.20 37.69
CA TYR A 173 2.18 14.31 37.20
C TYR A 173 0.70 13.95 37.15
N LEU A 174 0.36 12.72 36.76
CA LEU A 174 -1.03 12.24 36.77
C LEU A 174 -1.61 12.21 38.18
N ASP A 175 -0.81 11.83 39.19
CA ASP A 175 -1.27 11.85 40.58
C ASP A 175 -1.48 13.29 41.09
N THR A 176 -0.59 14.20 40.72
CA THR A 176 -0.76 15.64 41.04
C THR A 176 -2.03 16.20 40.40
N MET A 177 -2.29 15.91 39.12
CA MET A 177 -3.49 16.37 38.42
C MET A 177 -4.77 15.76 39.04
N ARG A 178 -4.72 14.49 39.46
CA ARG A 178 -5.82 13.83 40.16
C ARG A 178 -6.21 14.58 41.43
N TRP A 179 -5.23 14.92 42.28
CA TRP A 179 -5.50 15.67 43.52
C TRP A 179 -5.96 17.11 43.25
N VAL A 180 -5.44 17.77 42.20
CA VAL A 180 -5.90 19.10 41.78
C VAL A 180 -7.38 19.06 41.37
N PHE A 181 -7.79 18.09 40.55
CA PHE A 181 -9.20 17.96 40.13
C PHE A 181 -10.13 17.65 41.30
N ILE A 182 -9.73 16.76 42.20
CA ILE A 182 -10.50 16.46 43.41
C ILE A 182 -10.66 17.72 44.28
N GLY A 183 -9.58 18.48 44.49
CA GLY A 183 -9.63 19.73 45.25
C GLY A 183 -10.54 20.77 44.61
N LEU A 184 -10.46 20.95 43.28
CA LEU A 184 -11.31 21.89 42.55
C LEU A 184 -12.80 21.51 42.63
N ALA A 185 -13.11 20.21 42.52
CA ALA A 185 -14.47 19.71 42.63
C ALA A 185 -15.06 19.95 44.04
N LEU A 186 -14.29 19.68 45.10
CA LEU A 186 -14.71 19.93 46.48
C LEU A 186 -14.92 21.42 46.76
N ALA A 187 -14.04 22.29 46.25
CA ALA A 187 -14.20 23.73 46.35
C ALA A 187 -15.49 24.21 45.65
N GLY A 188 -15.78 23.70 44.45
CA GLY A 188 -17.01 24.01 43.72
C GLY A 188 -18.27 23.58 44.48
N ILE A 189 -18.27 22.38 45.06
CA ILE A 189 -19.38 21.89 45.89
C ILE A 189 -19.56 22.79 47.13
N ALA A 190 -18.47 23.16 47.81
CA ALA A 190 -18.52 24.03 48.97
C ALA A 190 -19.09 25.43 48.63
N VAL A 191 -18.68 26.01 47.50
CA VAL A 191 -19.23 27.28 47.01
C VAL A 191 -20.71 27.16 46.69
N ALA A 192 -21.14 26.08 46.04
CA ALA A 192 -22.56 25.86 45.74
C ALA A 192 -23.41 25.73 47.02
N ILE A 193 -22.92 24.99 48.02
CA ILE A 193 -23.58 24.87 49.33
C ILE A 193 -23.62 26.23 50.04
N TYR A 194 -22.52 26.97 50.03
CA TYR A 194 -22.46 28.30 50.65
C TYR A 194 -23.45 29.27 49.99
N ALA A 195 -23.47 29.34 48.66
CA ALA A 195 -24.40 30.18 47.92
C ALA A 195 -25.86 29.82 48.22
N ARG A 196 -26.18 28.51 48.29
CA ARG A 196 -27.50 28.01 48.67
C ARG A 196 -27.91 28.46 50.08
N LEU A 197 -26.99 28.41 51.04
CA LEU A 197 -27.22 28.82 52.42
C LEU A 197 -27.33 30.35 52.55
N ASP A 198 -26.53 31.10 51.80
CA ASP A 198 -26.55 32.57 51.78
C ASP A 198 -27.86 33.10 51.17
N ASP A 199 -28.33 32.51 50.06
CA ASP A 199 -29.63 32.85 49.47
C ASP A 199 -30.80 32.53 50.41
N TRP A 200 -30.72 31.42 51.15
CA TRP A 200 -31.71 31.08 52.18
C TRP A 200 -31.72 32.12 53.32
N LYS A 201 -30.54 32.55 53.80
CA LYS A 201 -30.42 33.60 54.84
C LYS A 201 -30.87 34.98 54.36
N ARG A 202 -30.72 35.29 53.06
CA ARG A 202 -31.08 36.58 52.46
C ARG A 202 -32.53 36.65 51.95
N GLY A 203 -33.31 35.57 52.08
CA GLY A 203 -34.74 35.56 51.75
C GLY A 203 -35.07 35.73 50.26
N ARG A 204 -34.10 35.50 49.36
CA ARG A 204 -34.28 35.58 47.91
C ARG A 204 -34.82 34.22 47.43
N ARG A 205 -36.14 34.11 47.26
CA ARG A 205 -36.78 32.98 46.55
C ARG A 205 -36.85 33.27 45.06
#